data_AF-A0A933HIV8-F1
#
_entry.id   AF-A0A933HIV8-F1
#
_cell.length_a   1.000
_cell.length_b   1.000
_cell.length_c   1.000
_cell.angle_alpha   90.00
_cell.angle_beta   90.00
_cell.angle_gamma   90.00
#
_symmetry.space_group_name_H-M   'P 1'
#
loop_
_entity.id
_entity.type
_entity.pdbx_description
1 polymer ?
#
loop_
_entity_poly.entity_id
_entity_poly.type
_entity_poly.pdbx_seq_one_letter_code
_entity_poly.pdbx_strand_id
1 'polypeptide(L)'
;MTDAVYERAARDLMCLCGCNQTIKNCPHINCEFAVPARVKIRQMSLSGKSYDEIVVNFVQENGEKILAQPKKEGFNLVGYILPFIAISFVGFMVYRIVRVWSIKGEALSAPAKTTAAPQAQAGGELMERLKKELSEFED
;
A
#
# COMPACT_ATOMS: atom_id res chain seq x y z
N MET A 1 -24.47 -27.38 -9.30
CA MET A 1 -24.22 -26.36 -8.25
C MET A 1 -23.19 -26.82 -7.23
N THR A 2 -23.24 -28.08 -6.79
CA THR A 2 -22.30 -28.70 -5.83
C THR A 2 -20.82 -28.59 -6.24
N ASP A 3 -20.50 -28.74 -7.53
CA ASP A 3 -19.11 -28.62 -7.99
C ASP A 3 -18.53 -27.21 -7.78
N ALA A 4 -19.32 -26.15 -7.97
CA ALA A 4 -18.87 -24.78 -7.75
C ALA A 4 -18.57 -24.52 -6.25
N VAL A 5 -19.38 -25.09 -5.36
CA VAL A 5 -19.16 -25.01 -3.91
C VAL A 5 -17.87 -25.75 -3.51
N TYR A 6 -17.68 -26.96 -4.03
CA TYR A 6 -16.47 -27.74 -3.81
C TYR A 6 -15.20 -26.99 -4.28
N GLU A 7 -15.23 -26.50 -5.52
CA GLU A 7 -14.11 -25.80 -6.15
C GLU A 7 -13.73 -24.50 -5.44
N ARG A 8 -14.72 -23.81 -4.85
CA ARG A 8 -14.50 -22.61 -4.06
C ARG A 8 -13.92 -22.95 -2.69
N ALA A 9 -14.54 -23.88 -1.96
CA ALA A 9 -14.06 -24.29 -0.64
C ALA A 9 -12.63 -24.86 -0.69
N ALA A 10 -12.32 -25.72 -1.66
CA ALA A 10 -10.98 -26.30 -1.80
C ALA A 10 -9.92 -25.25 -2.17
N ARG A 11 -10.31 -24.16 -2.85
CA ARG A 11 -9.41 -23.06 -3.22
C ARG A 11 -9.14 -22.10 -2.06
N ASP A 12 -10.15 -21.82 -1.24
CA ASP A 12 -10.07 -20.82 -0.17
C ASP A 12 -9.57 -21.41 1.16
N LEU A 13 -9.47 -22.74 1.26
CA LEU A 13 -8.90 -23.43 2.41
C LEU A 13 -7.45 -23.85 2.14
N MET A 14 -6.57 -23.58 3.10
CA MET A 14 -5.15 -23.92 3.12
C MET A 14 -4.94 -25.38 3.52
N CYS A 15 -3.95 -26.01 2.92
CA CYS A 15 -3.45 -27.30 3.38
C CYS A 15 -2.53 -27.11 4.59
N LEU A 16 -2.82 -27.81 5.68
CA LEU A 16 -2.06 -27.71 6.93
C LEU A 16 -0.88 -28.69 7.02
N CYS A 17 -0.51 -29.37 5.91
CA CYS A 17 0.67 -30.23 5.86
C CYS A 17 1.99 -29.46 5.77
N GLY A 18 1.96 -28.12 5.80
CA GLY A 18 3.16 -27.26 5.73
C GLY A 18 3.63 -26.89 4.32
N CYS A 19 2.98 -27.35 3.25
CA CYS A 19 3.38 -26.99 1.87
C CYS A 19 2.95 -25.58 1.43
N ASN A 20 2.23 -24.84 2.30
CA ASN A 20 1.74 -23.48 2.06
C ASN A 20 0.94 -23.32 0.75
N GLN A 21 0.24 -24.39 0.34
CA GLN A 21 -0.68 -24.39 -0.80
C GLN A 21 -2.11 -24.60 -0.32
N THR A 22 -3.08 -24.21 -1.13
CA THR A 22 -4.49 -24.49 -0.86
C THR A 22 -4.78 -25.98 -1.01
N ILE A 23 -5.88 -26.46 -0.44
CA ILE A 23 -6.32 -27.86 -0.56
C ILE A 23 -6.46 -28.24 -2.03
N LYS A 24 -6.95 -27.32 -2.88
CA LYS A 24 -7.04 -27.52 -4.34
C LYS A 24 -5.67 -27.66 -5.00
N ASN A 25 -4.71 -26.82 -4.66
CA ASN A 25 -3.42 -26.74 -5.34
C ASN A 25 -2.29 -27.57 -4.69
N CYS A 26 -2.60 -28.36 -3.65
CA CYS A 26 -1.62 -29.23 -3.01
C CYS A 26 -1.06 -30.26 -4.01
N PRO A 27 0.27 -30.29 -4.26
CA PRO A 27 0.90 -31.17 -5.25
C PRO A 27 1.14 -32.60 -4.72
N HIS A 28 1.02 -32.82 -3.41
CA HIS A 28 1.26 -34.11 -2.79
C HIS A 28 0.10 -35.07 -3.03
N ILE A 29 0.39 -36.17 -3.74
CA ILE A 29 -0.59 -37.22 -4.06
C ILE A 29 -1.10 -37.90 -2.76
N ASN A 30 -0.20 -38.14 -1.81
CA ASN A 30 -0.49 -38.79 -0.53
C ASN A 30 -0.38 -37.81 0.64
N CYS A 31 -0.99 -36.64 0.52
CA CYS A 31 -1.03 -35.68 1.62
C CYS A 31 -1.99 -36.14 2.72
N GLU A 32 -1.48 -36.32 3.94
CA GLU A 32 -2.29 -36.70 5.10
C GLU A 32 -3.42 -35.72 5.43
N PHE A 33 -3.27 -34.44 5.02
CA PHE A 33 -4.28 -33.41 5.26
C PHE A 33 -5.17 -33.15 4.04
N ALA A 34 -4.58 -32.82 2.88
CA ALA A 34 -5.35 -32.39 1.72
C ALA A 34 -6.24 -33.50 1.13
N VAL A 35 -5.79 -34.75 1.15
CA VAL A 35 -6.56 -35.88 0.59
C VAL A 35 -7.87 -36.10 1.35
N PRO A 36 -7.87 -36.34 2.68
CA PRO A 36 -9.12 -36.49 3.42
C PRO A 36 -9.96 -35.20 3.42
N ALA A 37 -9.33 -34.03 3.43
CA ALA A 37 -10.06 -32.78 3.36
C ALA A 37 -10.84 -32.61 2.05
N ARG A 38 -10.26 -32.95 0.89
CA ARG A 38 -10.98 -32.94 -0.41
C ARG A 38 -12.19 -33.88 -0.38
N VAL A 39 -12.03 -35.08 0.18
CA VAL A 39 -13.13 -36.04 0.31
C VAL A 39 -14.24 -35.47 1.19
N LYS A 40 -13.89 -34.89 2.34
CA LYS A 40 -14.85 -34.28 3.26
C LYS A 40 -15.59 -33.09 2.64
N ILE A 41 -14.88 -32.17 1.98
CA ILE A 41 -15.50 -31.03 1.27
C ILE A 41 -16.47 -31.55 0.19
N ARG A 42 -16.08 -32.59 -0.56
CA ARG A 42 -16.94 -33.21 -1.57
C ARG A 42 -18.19 -33.83 -0.96
N GLN A 43 -18.06 -34.56 0.15
CA GLN A 43 -19.20 -35.13 0.88
C GLN A 43 -20.16 -34.04 1.39
N MET A 44 -19.63 -32.97 1.99
CA MET A 44 -20.45 -31.85 2.48
C MET A 44 -21.15 -31.10 1.34
N SER A 45 -20.48 -30.93 0.20
CA SER A 45 -21.10 -30.32 -0.98
C SER A 45 -22.22 -31.20 -1.54
N LEU A 46 -22.01 -32.52 -1.62
CA LEU A 46 -23.03 -33.46 -2.07
C LEU A 46 -24.22 -33.57 -1.11
N SER A 47 -24.01 -33.32 0.20
CA SER A 47 -25.10 -33.24 1.17
C SER A 47 -25.86 -31.91 1.17
N GLY A 48 -25.57 -31.01 0.22
CA GLY A 48 -26.29 -29.75 0.04
C GLY A 48 -25.82 -28.63 0.96
N LYS A 49 -24.70 -28.78 1.67
CA LYS A 49 -24.15 -27.68 2.48
C LYS A 49 -23.63 -26.54 1.61
N SER A 50 -23.86 -25.33 2.08
CA SER A 50 -23.32 -24.10 1.49
C SER A 50 -21.81 -23.98 1.71
N TYR A 51 -21.18 -23.10 0.93
CA TYR A 51 -19.75 -22.79 1.07
C TYR A 51 -19.41 -22.31 2.49
N ASP A 52 -20.22 -21.41 3.06
CA ASP A 52 -19.95 -20.83 4.37
C ASP A 52 -20.02 -21.89 5.47
N GLU A 53 -20.97 -22.83 5.41
CA GLU A 53 -21.07 -23.93 6.36
C GLU A 53 -19.86 -24.89 6.29
N ILE A 54 -19.34 -25.15 5.09
CA ILE A 54 -18.12 -25.95 4.91
C ILE A 54 -16.94 -25.23 5.55
N VAL A 55 -16.76 -23.95 5.23
CA VAL A 55 -15.65 -23.14 5.77
C VAL A 55 -15.73 -23.05 7.30
N VAL A 56 -16.92 -22.79 7.86
CA VAL A 56 -17.13 -22.73 9.31
C VAL A 56 -16.76 -24.05 9.98
N ASN A 57 -17.15 -25.20 9.42
CA ASN A 57 -16.80 -26.50 9.98
C ASN A 57 -15.27 -26.72 10.00
N PHE A 58 -14.60 -26.38 8.90
CA PHE A 58 -13.14 -26.51 8.80
C PHE A 58 -12.40 -25.54 9.75
N VAL A 59 -12.89 -24.32 9.92
CA VAL A 59 -12.35 -23.33 10.87
C VAL A 59 -12.56 -23.77 12.31
N GLN A 60 -13.72 -24.35 12.65
CA GLN A 60 -13.96 -24.87 14.00
C GLN A 60 -13.00 -26.00 14.37
N GLU A 61 -12.67 -26.87 13.41
CA GLU A 61 -11.79 -28.02 13.64
C GLU A 61 -10.30 -27.66 13.63
N ASN A 62 -9.89 -26.69 12.80
CA ASN A 62 -8.48 -26.43 12.52
C ASN A 62 -8.01 -25.02 12.93
N GLY A 63 -8.92 -24.15 13.37
CA GLY A 63 -8.68 -22.74 13.64
C GLY A 63 -8.63 -21.87 12.37
N GLU A 64 -8.41 -20.57 12.56
CA GLU A 64 -8.42 -19.59 11.46
C GLU A 64 -7.26 -19.74 10.47
N LYS A 65 -6.18 -20.43 10.87
CA LYS A 65 -5.01 -20.71 10.02
C LYS A 65 -5.31 -21.53 8.76
N ILE A 66 -6.47 -22.20 8.73
CA ILE A 66 -6.91 -22.94 7.55
C ILE A 66 -7.47 -22.04 6.46
N LEU A 67 -7.77 -20.78 6.75
CA LEU A 67 -8.27 -19.86 5.74
C LEU A 67 -7.10 -19.33 4.91
N ALA A 68 -7.22 -19.40 3.58
CA ALA A 68 -6.24 -18.81 2.67
C ALA A 68 -6.23 -17.27 2.76
N GLN A 69 -7.31 -16.68 3.26
CA GLN A 69 -7.40 -15.28 3.57
C GLN A 69 -7.79 -15.10 5.04
N PRO A 70 -7.09 -14.24 5.80
CA PRO A 70 -7.51 -13.92 7.16
C PRO A 70 -8.93 -13.35 7.15
N LYS A 71 -9.75 -13.73 8.14
CA LYS A 71 -11.11 -13.19 8.26
C LYS A 71 -11.06 -11.67 8.34
N LYS A 72 -11.96 -10.98 7.63
CA LYS A 72 -12.13 -9.53 7.69
C LYS A 72 -12.81 -9.06 8.99
N GLU A 73 -12.49 -9.69 10.11
CA GLU A 73 -13.12 -9.44 11.39
C GLU A 73 -12.04 -9.12 12.44
N GLY A 74 -12.38 -8.27 13.41
CA GLY A 74 -11.49 -7.91 14.53
C GLY A 74 -10.23 -7.13 14.10
N PHE A 75 -9.07 -7.55 14.64
CA PHE A 75 -7.78 -6.88 14.42
C PHE A 75 -7.30 -6.91 12.96
N ASN A 76 -7.70 -7.92 12.18
CA ASN A 76 -7.38 -7.99 10.75
C ASN A 76 -7.91 -6.78 9.98
N LEU A 77 -9.01 -6.17 10.43
CA LEU A 77 -9.61 -4.99 9.80
C LEU A 77 -8.69 -3.76 9.87
N VAL A 78 -7.89 -3.64 10.94
CA VAL A 78 -6.91 -2.55 11.07
C VAL A 78 -5.90 -2.61 9.92
N GLY A 79 -5.45 -3.80 9.53
CA GLY A 79 -4.55 -3.97 8.38
C GLY A 79 -5.14 -3.46 7.05
N TYR A 80 -6.46 -3.50 6.89
CA TYR A 80 -7.14 -2.98 5.70
C TYR A 80 -7.40 -1.47 5.76
N ILE A 81 -7.71 -0.91 6.94
CA ILE A 81 -8.09 0.51 7.08
C ILE A 81 -6.86 1.41 7.31
N LEU A 82 -5.83 0.91 7.99
CA LEU A 82 -4.64 1.66 8.39
C LEU A 82 -3.94 2.38 7.22
N PRO A 83 -3.76 1.79 6.02
CA PRO A 83 -3.12 2.48 4.90
C PRO A 83 -3.87 3.77 4.51
N PHE A 84 -5.20 3.74 4.48
CA PHE A 84 -6.02 4.89 4.12
C PHE A 84 -5.96 5.98 5.20
N ILE A 85 -5.99 5.59 6.48
CA ILE A 85 -5.84 6.53 7.60
C ILE A 85 -4.47 7.21 7.56
N ALA A 86 -3.40 6.43 7.37
CA ALA A 86 -2.03 6.94 7.34
C ALA A 86 -1.83 7.97 6.22
N ILE A 87 -2.27 7.64 4.99
CA ILE A 87 -2.18 8.54 3.83
C ILE A 87 -2.99 9.81 4.07
N SER A 88 -4.23 9.67 4.54
CA SER A 88 -5.12 10.81 4.80
C SER A 88 -4.55 11.74 5.87
N PHE A 89 -3.98 11.18 6.93
CA PHE A 89 -3.36 11.93 8.02
C PHE A 89 -2.14 12.72 7.54
N VAL A 90 -1.23 12.08 6.79
CA VAL A 90 -0.04 12.74 6.23
C VAL A 90 -0.46 13.84 5.23
N GLY A 91 -1.39 13.54 4.32
CA GLY A 91 -1.89 14.51 3.35
C GLY A 91 -2.53 15.73 4.03
N PHE A 92 -3.31 15.51 5.10
CA PHE A 92 -3.90 16.58 5.89
C PHE A 92 -2.84 17.45 6.59
N MET A 93 -1.81 16.81 7.17
CA MET A 93 -0.67 17.51 7.79
C MET A 93 0.06 18.41 6.79
N VAL A 94 0.41 17.89 5.62
CA VAL A 94 1.08 18.66 4.55
C VAL A 94 0.20 19.82 4.08
N TYR A 95 -1.09 19.57 3.84
CA TYR A 95 -2.05 20.61 3.46
C TYR A 95 -2.11 21.75 4.48
N ARG A 96 -2.13 21.42 5.78
CA ARG A 96 -2.15 22.42 6.86
C ARG A 96 -0.87 23.26 6.86
N ILE A 97 0.30 22.65 6.71
CA ILE A 97 1.59 23.35 6.67
C ILE A 97 1.65 24.32 5.47
N VAL A 98 1.33 23.83 4.28
CA VAL A 98 1.32 24.63 3.03
C VAL A 98 0.33 25.79 3.13
N ARG A 99 -0.86 25.57 3.69
CA ARG A 99 -1.86 26.63 3.87
C ARG A 99 -1.37 27.73 4.83
N VAL A 100 -0.69 27.37 5.91
CA VAL A 100 -0.13 28.36 6.86
C VAL A 100 1.00 29.17 6.22
N TRP A 101 1.83 28.54 5.38
CA TRP A 101 2.94 29.21 4.71
C TRP A 101 2.48 30.10 3.55
N SER A 102 1.47 29.69 2.78
CA SER A 102 0.90 30.50 1.69
C SER A 102 0.22 31.78 2.19
N ILE A 103 -0.55 31.71 3.27
CA ILE A 103 -1.20 32.90 3.87
C ILE A 103 -0.15 33.90 4.41
N LYS A 104 0.99 33.43 4.91
CA LYS A 104 2.11 34.32 5.29
C LYS A 104 2.90 34.85 4.10
N GLY A 105 2.94 34.12 2.98
CA GLY A 105 3.61 34.52 1.74
C GLY A 105 2.85 35.59 0.93
N GLU A 106 1.51 35.62 1.02
CA GLU A 106 0.70 36.69 0.42
C GLU A 106 0.94 38.06 1.08
N ALA A 107 1.30 38.10 2.38
CA ALA A 107 1.70 39.34 3.04
C ALA A 107 3.06 39.89 2.54
N LEU A 108 3.89 39.05 1.89
CA LEU A 108 5.15 39.44 1.23
C LEU A 108 4.97 39.67 -0.28
N SER A 109 3.80 39.34 -0.84
CA SER A 109 3.46 39.49 -2.26
C SER A 109 2.41 40.59 -2.46
N ALA A 110 2.48 41.67 -1.70
CA ALA A 110 1.93 42.95 -2.18
C ALA A 110 2.76 43.36 -3.41
N PRO A 111 2.15 43.91 -4.49
CA PRO A 111 2.89 44.23 -5.70
C PRO A 111 3.93 45.29 -5.34
N ALA A 112 5.21 44.94 -5.48
CA ALA A 112 6.32 45.84 -5.23
C ALA A 112 6.23 47.04 -6.19
N LYS A 113 5.66 48.15 -5.71
CA LYS A 113 5.92 49.48 -6.25
C LYS A 113 7.37 49.83 -5.88
N THR A 114 8.22 49.84 -6.89
CA THR A 114 9.42 50.67 -7.08
C THR A 114 10.34 50.91 -5.88
N THR A 115 11.53 50.28 -5.90
CA THR A 115 12.82 50.98 -5.63
C THR A 115 13.93 50.31 -6.44
N ALA A 116 14.44 51.00 -7.46
CA ALA A 116 15.69 50.65 -8.11
C ALA A 116 16.87 51.16 -7.25
N ALA A 117 17.79 50.27 -6.87
CA ALA A 117 19.12 50.55 -6.30
C ALA A 117 19.96 49.25 -6.32
N PRO A 118 21.30 49.24 -6.16
CA PRO A 118 22.40 50.05 -6.70
C PRO A 118 23.34 49.19 -7.60
N GLN A 119 22.81 48.12 -8.22
CA GLN A 119 23.63 47.11 -8.92
C GLN A 119 24.30 47.63 -10.22
N ALA A 120 23.79 48.70 -10.81
CA ALA A 120 24.34 49.28 -12.04
C ALA A 120 25.68 50.01 -11.81
N GLN A 121 25.91 50.59 -10.62
CA GLN A 121 27.16 51.30 -10.30
C GLN A 121 28.27 50.31 -9.91
N ALA A 122 27.95 49.27 -9.14
CA ALA A 122 28.91 48.22 -8.77
C ALA A 122 29.38 47.39 -9.97
N GLY A 123 28.51 47.18 -10.97
CA GLY A 123 28.87 46.47 -12.20
C GLY A 123 29.85 47.24 -13.10
N GLY A 124 29.77 48.57 -13.12
CA GLY A 124 30.67 49.42 -13.90
C GLY A 124 32.11 49.39 -13.38
N GLU A 125 32.29 49.54 -12.06
CA GLU A 125 33.61 49.51 -11.42
C GLU A 125 34.28 48.13 -11.55
N LEU A 126 33.49 47.05 -11.45
CA LEU A 126 33.99 45.68 -11.62
C LEU A 126 34.45 45.41 -13.06
N MET A 127 33.71 45.93 -14.05
CA MET A 127 34.07 45.77 -15.47
C MET A 127 35.32 46.55 -15.87
N GLU A 128 35.53 47.74 -15.29
CA GLU A 128 36.73 48.53 -15.54
C GLU A 128 37.99 47.85 -15.00
N ARG A 129 37.90 47.24 -13.81
CA ARG A 129 38.99 46.43 -13.23
C ARG A 129 39.32 45.19 -14.07
N LEU A 130 38.29 44.46 -14.53
CA LEU A 130 38.49 43.30 -15.40
C LEU A 130 39.20 43.67 -16.71
N LYS A 131 38.84 44.82 -17.30
CA LYS A 131 39.41 45.27 -18.57
C LYS A 131 40.88 45.65 -18.44
N LYS A 132 41.26 46.22 -17.29
CA LYS A 132 42.65 46.58 -16.97
C LYS A 132 43.55 45.36 -16.78
N GLU A 133 43.05 44.33 -16.08
CA GLU A 133 43.79 43.09 -15.91
C GLU A 133 43.98 42.38 -17.26
N LEU A 134 42.96 42.34 -18.12
CA LEU A 134 43.08 41.70 -19.44
C LEU A 134 44.21 42.31 -20.29
N SER A 135 44.31 43.65 -20.33
CA SER A 135 45.34 44.33 -21.11
C SER A 135 46.76 44.12 -20.57
N GLU A 136 46.92 43.86 -19.28
CA GLU A 136 48.22 43.59 -18.66
C GLU A 136 48.75 42.18 -19.00
N PHE A 137 47.86 41.25 -19.35
CA PHE A 137 48.24 39.88 -19.76
C PHE A 137 48.48 39.71 -21.26
N GLU A 138 48.10 40.69 -22.09
CA GLU A 138 48.24 40.65 -23.55
C GLU A 138 49.54 41.32 -24.08
N ASP A 139 50.36 41.90 -23.19
CA ASP A 139 51.72 42.41 -23.47
C ASP A 139 52.82 41.44 -22.96
#